data_AF-A0A6S6TPH7-F1
#
_entry.id   AF-A0A6S6TPH7-F1
#
_cell.length_a   1.000
_cell.length_b   1.000
_cell.length_c   1.000
_cell.angle_alpha   90.00
_cell.angle_beta   90.00
_cell.angle_gamma   90.00
#
_symmetry.space_group_name_H-M   'P 1'
#
loop_
_entity.id
_entity.type
_entity.pdbx_description
1 polymer ?
#
loop_
_entity_poly.entity_id
_entity_poly.type
_entity_poly.pdbx_seq_one_letter_code
_entity_poly.pdbx_strand_id
1 'polypeptide(L)' 'MNTFLLFQFLGPEMLLVFFVILLLFGGKKIPELMRGLGKGVSEFNNARDSVTKEFKQGMKDGDKEKIKIEENSKAS' A
#
# COMPACT_ATOMS: atom_id res chain seq x y z
N MET A 1 -21.59 28.00 10.76
CA MET A 1 -22.77 27.51 10.00
C MET A 1 -22.49 26.21 9.24
N ASN A 2 -21.33 26.04 8.58
CA ASN A 2 -21.03 24.80 7.82
C ASN A 2 -20.78 23.55 8.66
N THR A 3 -20.24 23.68 9.87
CA THR A 3 -19.97 22.53 10.74
C THR A 3 -21.25 21.81 11.16
N PHE A 4 -22.37 22.52 11.29
CA PHE A 4 -23.68 21.95 11.63
C PHE A 4 -24.26 21.11 10.48
N LEU A 5 -24.11 21.57 9.23
CA LEU A 5 -24.50 20.80 8.04
C LEU A 5 -23.62 19.56 7.86
N LEU A 6 -22.31 19.67 8.14
CA LEU A 6 -21.41 18.53 8.12
C LEU A 6 -21.77 17.50 9.20
N PHE A 7 -22.15 17.96 10.40
CA PHE A 7 -22.60 17.10 11.50
C PHE A 7 -23.97 16.46 11.25
N GLN A 8 -24.85 17.11 10.46
CA GLN A 8 -26.15 16.56 10.10
C GLN A 8 -26.03 15.53 8.96
N PHE A 9 -25.03 15.65 8.08
CA PHE A 9 -24.78 14.66 7.02
C PHE A 9 -23.90 13.48 7.48
N LEU A 10 -22.90 13.73 8.33
CA LEU A 10 -22.04 12.69 8.93
C LEU A 10 -22.57 12.13 10.26
N GLY A 11 -23.74 12.60 10.68
CA GLY A 11 -24.34 12.30 11.98
C GLY A 11 -25.13 10.98 12.02
N PRO A 12 -26.28 10.95 12.72
CA PRO A 12 -27.08 9.74 12.94
C PRO A 12 -27.42 8.96 11.66
N GLU A 13 -27.61 9.65 10.54
CA GLU A 13 -27.94 9.09 9.23
C GLU A 13 -26.84 8.14 8.72
N MET A 14 -25.56 8.50 8.86
CA MET A 14 -24.44 7.60 8.51
C MET A 14 -24.43 6.36 9.38
N LEU A 15 -24.74 6.51 10.67
CA LEU A 15 -24.79 5.40 11.62
C LEU A 15 -25.96 4.45 11.32
N LEU A 16 -27.12 4.99 10.91
CA LEU A 16 -28.27 4.21 10.45
C LEU A 16 -27.95 3.42 9.17
N VAL A 17 -27.31 4.05 8.19
CA VAL A 17 -26.88 3.37 6.95
C VAL A 17 -25.88 2.26 7.27
N PHE A 18 -24.90 2.53 8.12
CA PHE A 18 -23.94 1.52 8.58
C PHE A 18 -24.65 0.37 9.30
N PHE A 19 -25.66 0.66 10.11
CA PHE A 19 -26.47 -0.35 10.79
C PHE A 19 -27.24 -1.23 9.82
N VAL A 20 -27.87 -0.66 8.79
CA VAL A 20 -28.55 -1.43 7.72
C VAL A 20 -27.55 -2.33 6.99
N ILE A 21 -26.38 -1.81 6.61
CA ILE A 21 -25.31 -2.60 5.98
C ILE A 21 -24.86 -3.73 6.92
N LEU A 22 -24.67 -3.46 8.21
CA LEU A 22 -24.30 -4.48 9.20
C LEU A 22 -25.40 -5.52 9.42
N LEU A 23 -26.69 -5.18 9.25
CA LEU A 23 -27.78 -6.16 9.29
C LEU A 23 -27.80 -7.05 8.05
N LEU A 24 -27.54 -6.47 6.87
CA LEU A 24 -27.51 -7.22 5.60
C LEU A 24 -26.28 -8.12 5.47
N PHE A 25 -25.10 -7.62 5.82
CA PHE A 25 -23.83 -8.35 5.69
C PHE A 25 -23.40 -9.02 6.99
N GLY A 26 -23.94 -8.62 8.14
CA GLY A 26 -23.51 -9.10 9.46
C GLY A 26 -22.29 -8.35 9.99
N GLY A 27 -22.23 -8.17 11.32
CA GLY A 27 -21.12 -7.47 11.99
C GLY A 27 -19.73 -8.08 11.82
N LYS A 28 -19.65 -9.34 11.36
CA LYS A 28 -18.38 -10.06 11.15
C LYS A 28 -17.81 -9.90 9.74
N LYS A 29 -18.62 -9.60 8.73
CA LYS A 29 -18.16 -9.53 7.33
C LYS A 29 -17.30 -8.31 7.03
N ILE A 30 -17.65 -7.14 7.55
CA ILE A 30 -16.85 -5.91 7.36
C ILE A 30 -15.43 -6.10 7.94
N PRO A 31 -15.23 -6.54 9.20
CA PRO A 31 -13.89 -6.80 9.74
C PRO A 31 -13.14 -7.93 9.00
N GLU A 32 -13.82 -8.99 8.59
CA GLU A 32 -13.23 -10.11 7.85
C GLU A 32 -12.66 -9.64 6.50
N LEU A 33 -13.44 -8.84 5.75
CA LEU A 33 -13.02 -8.24 4.48
C LEU A 33 -11.87 -7.25 4.68
N MET A 34 -11.93 -6.39 5.70
CA MET A 34 -10.84 -5.44 6.01
C MET A 34 -9.54 -6.18 6.35
N ARG A 35 -9.61 -7.27 7.11
CA ARG A 35 -8.43 -8.09 7.43
C ARG A 35 -7.87 -8.78 6.20
N GLY A 36 -8.72 -9.31 5.31
CA GLY A 36 -8.32 -9.92 4.05
C GLY A 36 -7.65 -8.91 3.11
N LEU A 37 -8.29 -7.78 2.89
CA LEU A 37 -7.77 -6.69 2.06
C LEU A 37 -6.46 -6.13 2.64
N GLY A 38 -6.40 -5.90 3.95
CA GLY A 38 -5.20 -5.37 4.62
C GLY A 38 -4.00 -6.30 4.47
N LYS A 39 -4.20 -7.62 4.60
CA LYS A 39 -3.15 -8.61 4.33
C LYS A 39 -2.70 -8.58 2.87
N GLY A 40 -3.65 -8.61 1.93
CA GLY A 40 -3.33 -8.57 0.50
C GLY A 40 -2.58 -7.30 0.08
N VAL A 41 -2.98 -6.13 0.60
CA VAL A 41 -2.25 -4.87 0.36
C VAL A 41 -0.85 -4.91 0.98
N SER A 42 -0.70 -5.47 2.18
CA SER A 42 0.61 -5.61 2.83
C SER A 42 1.56 -6.51 2.04
N GLU A 43 1.10 -7.68 1.60
CA GLU A 43 1.90 -8.61 0.79
C GLU A 43 2.26 -7.99 -0.56
N PHE A 44 1.32 -7.28 -1.18
CA PHE A 44 1.57 -6.57 -2.42
C PHE A 44 2.64 -5.47 -2.28
N ASN A 45 2.60 -4.70 -1.21
CA ASN A 45 3.62 -3.68 -0.93
C ASN A 45 4.99 -4.32 -0.68
N ASN A 46 5.05 -5.40 0.11
CA ASN A 46 6.31 -6.11 0.37
C ASN A 46 6.94 -6.65 -0.93
N ALA A 47 6.13 -7.23 -1.82
CA ALA A 47 6.60 -7.73 -3.11
C ALA A 47 7.06 -6.59 -4.04
N ARG A 48 6.37 -5.44 -4.03
CA ARG A 48 6.81 -4.24 -4.77
C ARG A 48 8.15 -3.72 -4.26
N ASP A 49 8.34 -3.69 -2.95
CA ASP A 49 9.56 -3.20 -2.31
C ASP A 49 10.75 -4.11 -2.58
N SER A 50 10.56 -5.44 -2.54
CA SER A 50 11.62 -6.40 -2.87
C SER A 50 12.05 -6.27 -4.33
N VAL A 51 11.10 -6.22 -5.27
CA VAL A 51 11.39 -6.01 -6.71
C VAL A 51 12.11 -4.69 -6.94
N THR A 52 11.67 -3.60 -6.29
CA THR A 52 12.33 -2.29 -6.42
C THR A 52 13.75 -2.33 -5.87
N LYS A 53 13.99 -3.04 -4.77
CA LYS A 53 15.31 -3.17 -4.15
C LYS A 53 16.26 -4.00 -5.02
N GLU A 54 15.79 -5.12 -5.56
CA GLU A 54 16.56 -5.95 -6.51
C GLU A 54 16.91 -5.17 -7.78
N PHE A 55 15.95 -4.42 -8.33
CA PHE A 55 16.17 -3.60 -9.51
C PHE A 55 17.22 -2.49 -9.26
N LYS A 56 17.13 -1.79 -8.12
CA LYS A 56 18.13 -0.78 -7.71
C LYS A 56 19.51 -1.39 -7.44
N GLN A 57 19.56 -2.59 -6.88
CA GLN A 57 20.80 -3.29 -6.59
C GLN A 57 21.48 -3.75 -7.89
N GLY A 58 20.71 -4.34 -8.82
CA GLY A 58 21.21 -4.73 -10.14
C GLY A 58 21.78 -3.57 -10.95
N MET A 59 21.14 -2.39 -10.89
CA MET A 59 21.70 -1.17 -11.51
C MET A 59 23.00 -0.71 -10.83
N LYS A 60 23.04 -0.68 -9.49
CA LYS A 60 24.24 -0.29 -8.75
C LYS A 60 25.43 -1.22 -8.98
N ASP A 61 25.19 -2.52 -9.13
CA ASP A 61 26.27 -3.49 -9.33
C ASP A 61 26.77 -3.47 -10.78
N GLY A 62 25.88 -3.24 -11.76
CA GLY A 62 26.27 -3.03 -13.17
C GLY A 62 27.13 -1.78 -13.39
N ASP A 63 26.89 -0.69 -12.65
CA ASP A 63 27.73 0.50 -12.71
C ASP A 63 29.12 0.28 -12.07
N LYS A 64 29.18 -0.45 -10.95
CA LYS A 64 30.46 -0.78 -10.29
C LYS A 64 31.33 -1.71 -11.13
N GLU A 65 30.72 -2.61 -11.91
CA GLU A 65 31.44 -3.51 -12.81
C GLU A 65 32.04 -2.73 -14.00
N LYS A 66 31.29 -1.80 -14.60
CA LYS A 66 31.78 -0.93 -15.67
C LYS A 66 32.96 -0.05 -15.22
N ILE A 67 32.87 0.54 -14.02
CA ILE A 67 33.94 1.40 -13.47
C ILE A 67 35.24 0.61 -13.27
N LYS A 68 35.16 -0.64 -12.77
CA LYS A 68 36.35 -1.50 -12.59
C LYS A 68 36.98 -1.94 -13.90
N ILE A 69 36.19 -2.17 -14.95
CA ILE A 69 36.69 -2.54 -16.27
C ILE A 69 37.41 -1.36 -16.92
N GLU A 70 36.89 -0.14 -16.77
CA GLU A 70 37.51 1.07 -17.32
C GLU A 70 38.84 1.42 -16.63
N GLU A 71 38.94 1.23 -15.31
CA GLU A 71 40.14 1.50 -14.52
C GLU A 71 41.30 0.55 -14.88
N ASN A 72 41.01 -0.74 -15.06
CA ASN A 72 42.03 -1.74 -15.43
C ASN A 72 42.53 -1.58 -16.89
N SER A 73 41.70 -0.98 -17.77
CA SER A 73 42.09 -0.72 -19.17
C SER A 73 43.04 0.46 -19.34
N LYS A 74 43.08 1.40 -18.38
CA LYS A 74 43.94 2.59 -18.42
C LYS A 74 45.31 2.39 -17.73
N ALA A 75 45.48 1.26 -17.04
CA ALA A 75 46.70 0.91 -16.32
C ALA A 75 47.63 -0.05 -17.09
N SER A 76 47.23 -0.50 -18.29
CA SER A 76 48.04 -1.33 -19.20
C SER A 76 48.61 -0.54 -20.36
#